data_AF-A0A9E2UCK3-F1
#
_entry.id   AF-A0A9E2UCK3-F1
#
_cell.length_a   1.000
_cell.length_b   1.000
_cell.length_c   1.000
_cell.angle_alpha   90.00
_cell.angle_beta   90.00
_cell.angle_gamma   90.00
#
_symmetry.space_group_name_H-M   'P 1'
#
loop_
_entity.id
_entity.type
_entity.pdbx_description
1 polymer ?
#
loop_
_entity_poly.entity_id
_entity_poly.type
_entity_poly.pdbx_seq_one_letter_code
_entity_poly.pdbx_strand_id
1 'polypeptide(L)'
;NLFDRYVAYADAWIEDSDYKDPDTGQLMNRELLNQELSKIEKPAGIANPKDFRNEVVKFALRARANNSGRNPAWTSYEKLREVIERRMFSQVEDLLPVISFGTKKDTETEKKHAEFLERMVSRGYTERQVRRLVEWYMRVNKAG
;
A
#
# COMPACT_ATOMS: atom_id res chain seq x y z
N ASN A 1 9.55 -2.57 1.47
CA ASN A 1 8.12 -2.64 1.81
C ASN A 1 7.50 -1.26 1.57
N LEU A 2 6.26 -1.21 1.03
CA LEU A 2 5.57 0.04 0.69
C LEU A 2 5.38 1.00 1.88
N PHE A 3 5.15 0.45 3.08
CA PHE A 3 5.03 1.25 4.30
C PHE A 3 6.33 1.99 4.62
N ASP A 4 7.46 1.28 4.64
CA ASP A 4 8.77 1.88 4.94
C ASP A 4 9.14 2.95 3.90
N ARG A 5 8.82 2.69 2.62
CA ARG A 5 9.03 3.63 1.52
C ARG A 5 8.15 4.88 1.69
N TYR A 6 6.89 4.72 2.07
CA TYR A 6 6.01 5.87 2.37
C TYR A 6 6.57 6.73 3.50
N VAL A 7 7.00 6.10 4.60
CA VAL A 7 7.58 6.82 5.75
C VAL A 7 8.83 7.59 5.32
N ALA A 8 9.74 6.96 4.57
CA ALA A 8 10.97 7.60 4.11
C ALA A 8 10.70 8.78 3.17
N TYR A 9 9.74 8.63 2.24
CA TYR A 9 9.37 9.70 1.30
C TYR A 9 8.72 10.87 2.03
N ALA A 10 7.83 10.57 2.99
CA ALA A 10 7.15 11.59 3.80
C ALA A 10 8.15 12.35 4.68
N ASP A 11 9.13 11.66 5.26
CA ASP A 11 10.20 12.25 6.08
C ASP A 11 11.04 13.21 5.24
N ALA A 12 11.59 12.75 4.11
CA ALA A 12 12.37 13.57 3.20
C ALA A 12 11.56 14.77 2.65
N TRP A 13 10.27 14.58 2.37
CA TRP A 13 9.40 15.67 1.96
C TRP A 13 9.17 16.70 3.07
N ILE A 14 9.08 16.27 4.34
CA ILE A 14 8.94 17.20 5.47
C ILE A 14 10.23 17.98 5.68
N GLU A 15 11.37 17.31 5.62
CA GLU A 15 12.71 17.90 5.84
C GLU A 15 13.21 18.75 4.66
N ASP A 16 12.51 18.74 3.53
CA ASP A 16 12.95 19.40 2.29
C ASP A 16 14.28 18.88 1.75
N SER A 17 14.55 17.59 1.97
CA SER A 17 15.75 16.92 1.51
C SER A 17 15.49 16.12 0.24
N ASP A 18 16.46 16.09 -0.66
CA ASP A 18 16.45 15.14 -1.77
C ASP A 18 16.55 13.70 -1.23
N TYR A 19 15.78 12.81 -1.83
CA TYR A 19 15.79 11.40 -1.48
C TYR A 19 16.32 10.57 -2.65
N LYS A 20 17.31 9.71 -2.36
CA LYS A 20 17.81 8.73 -3.33
C LYS A 20 17.17 7.38 -3.05
N ASP A 21 16.39 6.89 -4.00
CA ASP A 21 15.80 5.56 -3.91
C ASP A 21 16.90 4.49 -3.91
N PRO A 22 16.99 3.64 -2.87
CA PRO A 22 18.05 2.65 -2.75
C PRO A 22 17.89 1.48 -3.72
N ASP A 23 16.67 1.23 -4.22
CA ASP A 23 16.36 0.12 -5.11
C ASP A 23 16.62 0.52 -6.58
N THR A 24 16.30 1.76 -6.96
CA THR A 24 16.40 2.24 -8.35
C THR A 24 17.53 3.23 -8.60
N GLY A 25 18.10 3.81 -7.54
CA GLY A 25 19.08 4.88 -7.61
C GLY A 25 18.50 6.25 -8.01
N GLN A 26 17.19 6.35 -8.21
CA GLN A 26 16.51 7.57 -8.63
C GLN A 26 16.62 8.65 -7.54
N LEU A 27 17.07 9.84 -7.93
CA LEU A 27 17.02 11.04 -7.08
C LEU A 27 15.65 11.70 -7.24
N MET A 28 15.00 11.95 -6.11
CA MET A 28 13.68 12.56 -6.03
C MET A 28 13.77 13.85 -5.21
N ASN A 29 13.42 14.95 -5.85
CA ASN A 29 13.27 16.24 -5.19
C ASN A 29 11.91 16.32 -4.48
N ARG A 30 11.68 17.41 -3.73
CA ARG A 30 10.43 17.64 -2.99
C ARG A 30 9.17 17.51 -3.85
N GLU A 31 9.22 17.94 -5.11
CA GLU A 31 8.08 17.87 -6.02
C GLU A 31 7.75 16.44 -6.43
N LEU A 32 8.76 15.65 -6.83
CA LEU A 32 8.60 14.24 -7.17
C LEU A 32 8.14 13.42 -5.96
N LEU A 33 8.69 13.68 -4.78
CA LEU A 33 8.23 13.07 -3.53
C LEU A 33 6.74 13.37 -3.28
N ASN A 34 6.31 14.61 -3.50
CA ASN A 34 4.90 14.97 -3.38
C ASN A 34 4.01 14.20 -4.36
N GLN A 35 4.45 14.04 -5.61
CA GLN A 35 3.72 13.28 -6.62
C GLN A 35 3.58 11.82 -6.23
N GLU A 36 4.67 11.18 -5.79
CA GLU A 36 4.67 9.78 -5.34
C GLU A 36 3.77 9.57 -4.12
N LEU A 37 3.88 10.43 -3.10
CA LEU A 37 3.02 10.39 -1.91
C LEU A 37 1.54 10.62 -2.26
N SER A 38 1.25 11.56 -3.15
CA SER A 38 -0.13 11.87 -3.58
C SER A 38 -0.82 10.70 -4.26
N LYS A 39 -0.08 9.84 -4.99
CA LYS A 39 -0.63 8.60 -5.60
C LYS A 39 -1.19 7.64 -4.55
N ILE A 40 -0.74 7.77 -3.30
CA ILE A 40 -1.11 6.91 -2.16
C ILE A 40 -2.25 7.57 -1.37
N GLU A 41 -2.12 8.87 -1.14
CA GLU A 41 -3.01 9.65 -0.28
C GLU A 41 -4.35 10.00 -0.94
N LYS A 42 -4.35 10.30 -2.25
CA LYS A 42 -5.57 10.70 -2.99
C LYS A 42 -6.63 9.60 -3.05
N PRO A 43 -6.31 8.35 -3.46
CA PRO A 43 -7.30 7.26 -3.44
C PRO A 43 -7.83 6.99 -2.03
N ALA A 44 -7.02 7.30 -1.02
CA ALA A 44 -7.42 7.14 0.37
C ALA A 44 -8.34 8.25 0.90
N GLY A 45 -8.51 9.35 0.16
CA GLY A 45 -9.34 10.48 0.58
C GLY A 45 -8.71 11.35 1.68
N ILE A 46 -7.38 11.41 1.75
CA ILE A 46 -6.68 12.26 2.72
C ILE A 46 -6.85 13.73 2.35
N ALA A 47 -7.61 14.46 3.17
CA ALA A 47 -7.92 15.88 2.94
C ALA A 47 -6.75 16.83 3.26
N ASN A 48 -5.92 16.49 4.25
CA ASN A 48 -4.74 17.29 4.62
C ASN A 48 -3.47 16.42 4.58
N PRO A 49 -2.81 16.32 3.40
CA PRO A 49 -1.62 15.50 3.22
C PRO A 49 -0.46 15.89 4.13
N LYS A 50 -0.27 17.19 4.39
CA LYS A 50 0.83 17.68 5.21
C LYS A 50 0.72 17.15 6.64
N ASP A 51 -0.45 17.29 7.26
CA ASP A 51 -0.65 16.82 8.63
C ASP A 51 -0.59 15.29 8.70
N PHE A 52 -1.18 14.60 7.72
CA PHE A 52 -1.13 13.15 7.64
C PHE A 52 0.30 12.61 7.54
N ARG A 53 1.14 13.18 6.65
CA ARG A 53 2.57 12.83 6.54
C ARG A 53 3.29 13.04 7.87
N ASN A 54 3.05 14.17 8.52
CA ASN A 54 3.64 14.48 9.83
C ASN A 54 3.22 13.49 10.92
N GLU A 55 1.94 13.12 10.99
CA GLU A 55 1.44 12.12 11.94
C GLU A 55 2.14 10.77 11.74
N VAL A 56 2.21 10.30 10.49
CA VAL A 56 2.84 9.02 10.13
C VAL A 56 4.33 9.00 10.50
N VAL A 57 5.08 10.04 10.12
CA VAL A 57 6.52 10.11 10.40
C VAL A 57 6.79 10.17 11.90
N LYS A 58 6.04 10.99 12.65
CA LYS A 58 6.15 11.04 14.11
C LYS A 58 5.82 9.71 14.76
N PHE A 59 4.79 9.01 14.28
CA PHE A 59 4.45 7.67 14.75
C PHE A 59 5.62 6.70 14.51
N ALA A 60 6.19 6.68 13.30
CA ALA A 60 7.28 5.79 12.94
C ALA A 60 8.56 6.06 13.77
N LEU A 61 8.91 7.33 13.96
CA LEU A 61 10.03 7.74 14.80
C LEU A 61 9.85 7.30 16.26
N ARG A 62 8.67 7.52 16.84
CA ARG A 62 8.36 7.07 18.22
C ARG A 62 8.41 5.56 18.35
N ALA A 63 7.85 4.83 17.39
CA ALA A 63 7.88 3.38 17.38
C ALA A 63 9.32 2.83 17.29
N ARG A 64 10.16 3.42 16.43
CA ARG A 64 11.59 3.09 16.35
C ARG A 64 12.32 3.35 17.66
N ALA A 65 12.11 4.52 18.27
CA ALA A 65 12.72 4.88 19.55
C ALA A 65 12.36 3.87 20.66
N ASN A 66 11.10 3.41 20.68
CA ASN A 66 10.60 2.46 21.67
C ASN A 66 10.94 0.99 21.37
N ASN A 67 11.45 0.67 20.17
CA ASN A 67 11.65 -0.70 19.71
C ASN A 67 13.08 -0.98 19.21
N SER A 68 14.09 -0.40 19.88
CA SER A 68 15.52 -0.59 19.55
C SER A 68 15.85 -0.27 18.08
N GLY A 69 15.24 0.78 17.53
CA GLY A 69 15.44 1.20 16.14
C GLY A 69 14.65 0.39 15.10
N ARG A 70 13.89 -0.63 15.51
CA ARG A 70 13.07 -1.42 14.59
C ARG A 70 11.86 -0.62 14.11
N ASN A 71 11.62 -0.62 12.81
CA ASN A 71 10.42 -0.01 12.23
C ASN A 71 9.15 -0.66 12.80
N PRO A 72 8.07 0.13 12.99
CA PRO A 72 6.78 -0.44 13.36
C PRO A 72 6.28 -1.41 12.30
N ALA A 73 5.50 -2.41 12.72
CA ALA A 73 4.78 -3.24 11.77
C ALA A 73 3.78 -2.36 10.98
N TRP A 74 3.67 -2.56 9.68
CA TRP A 74 2.74 -1.77 8.85
C TRP A 74 1.28 -1.85 9.32
N THR A 75 0.91 -2.90 10.06
CA THR A 75 -0.41 -3.08 10.67
C THR A 75 -0.64 -2.27 11.94
N SER A 76 0.38 -1.68 12.55
CA SER A 76 0.24 -1.01 13.86
C SER A 76 -0.32 0.41 13.79
N TYR A 77 -0.51 0.96 12.59
CA TYR A 77 -1.13 2.27 12.40
C TYR A 77 -2.31 2.16 11.42
N GLU A 78 -3.51 2.13 11.99
CA GLU A 78 -4.77 1.84 11.30
C GLU A 78 -5.03 2.81 10.14
N LYS A 79 -4.84 4.11 10.35
CA LYS A 79 -5.03 5.12 9.30
C LYS A 79 -4.14 4.89 8.07
N LEU A 80 -2.85 4.63 8.25
CA LEU A 80 -1.96 4.36 7.10
C LEU A 80 -2.23 2.98 6.48
N ARG A 81 -2.63 2.00 7.30
CA ARG A 81 -3.09 0.71 6.79
C ARG A 81 -4.29 0.88 5.86
N GLU A 82 -5.30 1.64 6.25
CA GLU A 82 -6.47 1.94 5.39
C GLU A 82 -6.08 2.67 4.12
N VAL A 83 -5.14 3.60 4.20
CA VAL A 83 -4.64 4.35 3.02
C VAL A 83 -3.92 3.42 2.05
N ILE A 84 -3.03 2.56 2.57
CA ILE A 84 -2.33 1.56 1.77
C ILE A 84 -3.32 0.55 1.17
N GLU A 85 -4.31 0.10 1.94
CA GLU A 85 -5.38 -0.78 1.45
C GLU A 85 -6.17 -0.09 0.33
N ARG A 86 -6.60 1.17 0.49
CA ARG A 86 -7.32 1.95 -0.55
C ARG A 86 -6.50 2.14 -1.83
N ARG A 87 -5.22 2.48 -1.72
CA ARG A 87 -4.32 2.55 -2.88
C ARG A 87 -4.19 1.19 -3.58
N MET A 88 -4.07 0.11 -2.81
CA MET A 88 -4.05 -1.24 -3.37
C MET A 88 -5.33 -1.52 -4.15
N PHE A 89 -6.50 -1.16 -3.62
CA PHE A 89 -7.79 -1.34 -4.30
C PHE A 89 -7.86 -0.55 -5.61
N SER A 90 -7.49 0.74 -5.63
CA SER A 90 -7.53 1.55 -6.86
C SER A 90 -6.57 1.06 -7.94
N GLN A 91 -5.45 0.45 -7.56
CA GLN A 91 -4.49 -0.12 -8.52
C GLN A 91 -4.88 -1.53 -8.99
N VAL A 92 -5.73 -2.23 -8.23
CA VAL A 92 -6.22 -3.59 -8.53
C VAL A 92 -7.54 -3.57 -9.32
N GLU A 93 -8.35 -2.52 -9.23
CA GLU A 93 -9.53 -2.32 -10.11
C GLU A 93 -9.13 -2.40 -11.60
N ASP A 94 -8.00 -1.77 -11.98
CA ASP A 94 -7.42 -1.87 -13.33
C ASP A 94 -6.82 -3.26 -13.65
N LEU A 95 -6.53 -4.07 -12.62
CA LEU A 95 -5.97 -5.43 -12.75
C LEU A 95 -7.03 -6.53 -12.65
N LEU A 96 -8.30 -6.17 -12.47
CA LEU A 96 -9.43 -7.11 -12.45
C LEU A 96 -10.14 -7.20 -13.81
N PRO A 97 -9.49 -7.79 -14.83
CA PRO A 97 -10.24 -8.54 -15.83
C PRO A 97 -9.70 -9.97 -15.92
N VAL A 98 -10.11 -10.84 -14.99
CA VAL A 98 -10.70 -12.19 -15.18
C VAL A 98 -11.08 -12.60 -13.74
N ILE A 99 -12.36 -12.68 -13.36
CA ILE A 99 -13.21 -13.86 -13.49
C ILE A 99 -14.61 -13.39 -13.08
N SER A 100 -15.58 -13.56 -13.99
CA SER A 100 -16.96 -13.79 -13.58
C SER A 100 -16.96 -15.02 -12.67
N PHE A 101 -17.04 -14.82 -11.35
CA PHE A 101 -17.12 -15.93 -10.39
C PHE A 101 -18.53 -16.53 -10.42
N GLY A 102 -18.88 -17.13 -11.56
CA GLY A 102 -19.90 -18.16 -11.60
C GLY A 102 -19.50 -19.30 -10.65
N THR A 103 -20.49 -19.93 -10.03
CA THR A 103 -20.35 -20.96 -8.99
C THR A 103 -19.62 -22.24 -9.40
N LYS A 104 -19.03 -22.31 -10.60
CA LYS A 104 -18.29 -23.46 -11.10
C LYS A 104 -16.80 -23.28 -10.86
N LYS A 105 -16.26 -24.10 -9.95
CA LYS A 105 -14.82 -24.30 -9.77
C LYS A 105 -14.27 -24.99 -11.02
N ASP A 106 -13.76 -24.22 -11.98
CA ASP A 106 -12.91 -24.77 -13.04
C ASP A 106 -11.42 -24.58 -12.68
N THR A 107 -10.59 -25.51 -13.13
CA THR A 107 -9.14 -25.52 -12.92
C THR A 107 -8.43 -24.30 -13.51
N GLU A 108 -9.06 -23.63 -14.48
CA GLU A 108 -8.53 -22.41 -15.11
C GLU A 108 -8.66 -21.19 -14.18
N THR A 109 -9.78 -21.09 -13.46
CA THR A 109 -10.04 -20.06 -12.44
C THR A 109 -9.07 -20.17 -11.27
N GLU A 110 -8.80 -21.38 -10.79
CA GLU A 110 -7.83 -21.61 -9.70
C GLU A 110 -6.40 -21.23 -10.12
N LYS A 111 -6.01 -21.56 -11.35
CA LYS A 111 -4.69 -21.18 -11.89
C LYS A 111 -4.54 -19.66 -11.99
N LYS A 112 -5.54 -18.95 -12.52
CA LYS A 112 -5.54 -17.48 -12.60
C LYS A 112 -5.50 -16.83 -11.21
N HIS A 113 -6.16 -17.44 -10.23
CA HIS A 113 -6.11 -17.00 -8.84
C HIS A 113 -4.71 -17.15 -8.22
N ALA A 114 -4.03 -18.27 -8.46
CA ALA A 114 -2.65 -18.49 -8.02
C ALA A 114 -1.69 -17.49 -8.66
N GLU A 115 -1.80 -17.26 -9.98
CA GLU A 115 -0.98 -16.27 -10.69
C GLU A 115 -1.24 -14.84 -10.18
N PHE A 116 -2.47 -14.51 -9.80
CA PHE A 116 -2.80 -13.24 -9.15
C PHE A 116 -2.13 -13.11 -7.77
N LEU A 117 -2.22 -14.15 -6.94
CA LEU A 117 -1.56 -14.18 -5.63
C LEU A 117 -0.04 -13.97 -5.79
N GLU A 118 0.59 -14.68 -6.72
CA GLU A 118 2.03 -14.58 -6.99
C GLU A 118 2.44 -13.18 -7.44
N ARG A 119 1.68 -12.55 -8.35
CA ARG A 119 1.93 -11.16 -8.77
C ARG A 119 1.78 -10.15 -7.64
N MET A 120 0.89 -10.41 -6.70
CA MET A 120 0.72 -9.54 -5.53
C MET A 120 1.85 -9.75 -4.53
N VAL A 121 2.27 -11.00 -4.32
CA VAL A 121 3.42 -11.32 -3.47
C VAL A 121 4.71 -10.71 -4.03
N SER A 122 4.92 -10.76 -5.35
CA SER A 122 6.10 -10.16 -5.99
C SER A 122 6.13 -8.63 -5.86
N ARG A 123 4.97 -7.98 -5.69
CA ARG A 123 4.84 -6.54 -5.38
C ARG A 123 5.04 -6.21 -3.90
N GLY A 124 5.37 -7.20 -3.07
CA GLY A 124 5.68 -7.05 -1.65
C GLY A 124 4.47 -7.18 -0.72
N TYR A 125 3.35 -7.71 -1.21
CA TYR A 125 2.20 -8.04 -0.37
C TYR A 125 2.35 -9.41 0.26
N THR A 126 1.82 -9.59 1.47
CA THR A 126 1.73 -10.90 2.12
C THR A 126 0.50 -11.65 1.60
N GLU A 127 0.57 -12.97 1.50
CA GLU A 127 -0.57 -13.80 1.08
C GLU A 127 -1.84 -13.53 1.91
N ARG A 128 -1.67 -13.24 3.21
CA ARG A 128 -2.78 -12.92 4.11
C ARG A 128 -3.50 -11.62 3.72
N GLN A 129 -2.78 -10.61 3.25
CA GLN A 129 -3.36 -9.38 2.74
C GLN A 129 -4.16 -9.65 1.47
N VAL A 130 -3.60 -10.43 0.56
CA VAL A 130 -4.24 -10.74 -0.73
C VAL A 130 -5.49 -11.61 -0.53
N ARG A 131 -5.45 -12.59 0.38
CA ARG A 131 -6.60 -13.44 0.70
C ARG A 131 -7.76 -12.64 1.31
N ARG A 132 -7.48 -11.76 2.27
CA ARG A 132 -8.52 -10.87 2.86
C ARG A 132 -9.14 -9.96 1.81
N LEU A 133 -8.35 -9.48 0.86
CA LEU A 133 -8.78 -8.62 -0.24
C LEU A 133 -9.76 -9.36 -1.17
N VAL A 134 -9.42 -10.60 -1.54
CA VAL A 134 -10.30 -11.46 -2.36
C VAL A 134 -11.61 -11.77 -1.63
N GLU A 135 -11.54 -12.12 -0.34
CA GLU A 135 -12.72 -12.43 0.47
C GLU A 135 -13.68 -11.25 0.61
N TRP A 136 -13.16 -10.03 0.83
CA TRP A 136 -13.98 -8.83 0.94
C TRP A 136 -14.66 -8.48 -0.40
N TYR A 137 -13.92 -8.51 -1.51
CA TYR A 137 -14.46 -8.24 -2.85
C TYR A 137 -15.61 -9.19 -3.20
N MET A 138 -15.45 -10.48 -2.88
CA MET A 138 -16.49 -11.49 -3.08
C MET A 138 -17.74 -11.26 -2.23
N ARG A 139 -17.63 -10.59 -1.08
CA ARG A 139 -18.80 -10.21 -0.25
C ARG A 139 -19.51 -9.00 -0.82
N VAL A 140 -18.77 -7.97 -1.25
CA VAL A 140 -19.34 -6.72 -1.79
C VAL A 140 -20.04 -6.97 -3.13
N ASN A 141 -19.43 -7.73 -4.04
CA ASN A 141 -20.04 -8.06 -5.33
C ASN A 141 -21.20 -9.08 -5.26
N LYS A 142 -21.37 -9.80 -4.15
CA LYS A 142 -22.56 -10.62 -3.92
C LYS A 142 -23.68 -9.86 -3.21
N ALA A 143 -23.39 -8.66 -2.70
CA ALA A 143 -24.32 -7.82 -1.98
C ALA A 143 -24.98 -6.73 -2.87
N GLY A 144 -24.58 -6.63 -4.14
CA GLY A 144 -25.25 -5.85 -5.19
C GLY A 144 -25.76 -6.76 -6.30
#